data_AF-A0A7C4BUV3-F1
#
_entry.id   AF-A0A7C4BUV3-F1
#
_cell.length_a   1.000
_cell.length_b   1.000
_cell.length_c   1.000
_cell.angle_alpha   90.00
_cell.angle_beta   90.00
_cell.angle_gamma   90.00
#
_symmetry.space_group_name_H-M   'P 1'
#
loop_
_entity.id
_entity.type
_entity.pdbx_description
1 polymer ?
#
loop_
_entity_poly.entity_id
_entity_poly.type
_entity_poly.pdbx_seq_one_letter_code
_entity_poly.pdbx_strand_id
1 'polypeptide(L)'
;MARLLLAGILGAASLFGATKVLVTVVEQKTSKPVTGLGVQDFSVLDDKTPRKVEAVEPVSGLSDYMLLVDSSLVGEAVRPVAMGLIGELRNKEQMALVSYHTSADLVQDFTSSQELLSRALARIKYGNTPRALDALYAAIDGGFRSSNFRRVVLLLTTGFEGPSRVTEREVIRLARRNGVSIYAVFVTGSARSLFESLARQTGGACFSLRDLKTPKPAPLIFEAVRSAYTLTLSGNLALGDRLKIDLRRPGKYSISALPLD
;
A
#
# COMPACT_ATOMS: atom_id res chain seq x y z
N MET A 1 21.98 43.92 41.89
CA MET A 1 21.14 43.45 40.76
C MET A 1 21.63 42.07 40.33
N ALA A 2 20.99 41.00 40.80
CA ALA A 2 21.32 39.64 40.38
C ALA A 2 20.18 39.12 39.49
N ARG A 3 20.47 38.83 38.22
CA ARG A 3 19.54 38.25 37.26
C ARG A 3 19.42 36.75 37.53
N LEU A 4 18.25 36.29 37.97
CA LEU A 4 17.88 34.87 37.92
C LEU A 4 17.65 34.47 36.45
N LEU A 5 18.45 33.54 35.95
CA LEU A 5 18.20 32.80 34.72
C LEU A 5 17.19 31.70 35.04
N LEU A 6 15.97 31.83 34.51
CA LEU A 6 14.96 30.78 34.53
C LEU A 6 15.38 29.72 33.51
N ALA A 7 15.98 28.63 33.96
CA ALA A 7 16.23 27.46 33.12
C ALA A 7 14.89 26.79 32.81
N GLY A 8 14.43 26.91 31.56
CA GLY A 8 13.27 26.18 31.07
C GLY A 8 13.53 24.69 31.12
N ILE A 9 12.78 23.97 31.95
CA ILE A 9 12.72 22.52 31.93
C ILE A 9 12.05 22.14 30.61
N LEU A 10 12.84 21.68 29.63
CA LEU A 10 12.30 20.90 28.53
C LEU A 10 11.64 19.68 29.16
N GLY A 11 10.31 19.64 29.16
CA GLY A 11 9.58 18.45 29.51
C GLY A 11 9.99 17.35 28.54
N ALA A 12 10.73 16.36 29.04
CA ALA A 12 10.86 15.09 28.37
C ALA A 12 9.44 14.53 28.23
N ALA A 13 8.87 14.61 27.03
CA ALA A 13 7.65 13.90 26.71
C ALA A 13 7.94 12.42 26.96
N SER A 14 7.35 11.90 28.02
CA SER A 14 7.42 10.50 28.41
C SER A 14 7.12 9.63 27.19
N LEU A 15 8.10 8.79 26.81
CA LEU A 15 7.97 7.69 25.85
C LEU A 15 7.02 6.62 26.42
N PHE A 16 5.74 6.95 26.60
CA PHE A 16 4.71 5.93 26.61
C PHE A 16 4.58 5.45 25.16
N GLY A 17 4.67 4.13 24.94
CA GLY A 17 4.71 3.55 23.60
C GLY A 17 3.64 4.17 22.68
N ALA A 18 4.07 4.54 21.48
CA ALA A 18 3.24 5.21 20.50
C ALA A 18 2.73 4.17 19.50
N THR A 19 1.41 4.08 19.37
CA THR A 19 0.81 3.23 18.33
C THR A 19 0.93 3.95 16.98
N LYS A 20 1.61 3.33 16.01
CA LYS A 20 1.82 3.93 14.68
C LYS A 20 0.87 3.32 13.67
N VAL A 21 0.35 4.15 12.77
CA VAL A 21 -0.52 3.72 11.67
C VAL A 21 -0.05 4.34 10.38
N LEU A 22 0.24 3.51 9.39
CA LEU A 22 0.48 3.94 8.02
C LEU A 22 -0.86 4.25 7.34
N VAL A 23 -1.00 5.44 6.76
CA VAL A 23 -2.22 5.91 6.13
C VAL A 23 -1.94 6.41 4.72
N THR A 24 -2.73 5.94 3.76
CA THR A 24 -2.75 6.51 2.41
C THR A 24 -4.08 7.24 2.20
N VAL A 25 -4.02 8.47 1.67
CA VAL A 25 -5.20 9.30 1.39
C VAL A 25 -5.17 9.71 -0.08
N VAL A 26 -6.20 9.29 -0.83
CA VAL A 26 -6.39 9.69 -2.24
C VAL A 26 -7.77 10.29 -2.46
N GLU A 27 -7.89 11.24 -3.37
CA GLU A 27 -9.18 11.76 -3.81
C GLU A 27 -9.96 10.69 -4.60
N GLN A 28 -11.22 10.44 -4.26
CA GLN A 28 -12.03 9.41 -4.93
C GLN A 28 -12.21 9.68 -6.43
N LYS A 29 -12.26 10.95 -6.84
CA LYS A 29 -12.53 11.35 -8.24
C LYS A 29 -11.30 11.29 -9.13
N THR A 30 -10.14 11.65 -8.61
CA THR A 30 -8.91 11.83 -9.40
C THR A 30 -7.86 10.76 -9.11
N SER A 31 -8.02 10.01 -8.01
CA SER A 31 -7.01 9.12 -7.44
C SER A 31 -5.68 9.79 -7.10
N LYS A 32 -5.63 11.13 -7.09
CA LYS A 32 -4.43 11.87 -6.68
C LYS A 32 -4.26 11.79 -5.17
N PRO A 33 -3.02 11.66 -4.67
CA PRO A 33 -2.76 11.73 -3.25
C PRO A 33 -3.07 13.12 -2.69
N VAL A 34 -3.54 13.15 -1.44
CA VAL A 34 -3.74 14.40 -0.71
C VAL A 34 -2.47 14.68 0.09
N THR A 35 -1.86 15.84 -0.16
CA THR A 35 -0.61 16.24 0.49
C THR A 35 -0.81 17.36 1.53
N GLY A 36 0.24 17.64 2.29
CA GLY A 36 0.23 18.67 3.33
C GLY A 36 -0.76 18.41 4.46
N LEU A 37 -1.01 17.13 4.79
CA LEU A 37 -1.88 16.75 5.91
C LEU A 37 -1.15 16.91 7.25
N GLY A 38 -1.84 17.45 8.25
CA GLY A 38 -1.37 17.59 9.62
C GLY A 38 -2.33 16.96 10.63
N VAL A 39 -1.97 17.01 11.91
CA VAL A 39 -2.73 16.42 13.03
C VAL A 39 -4.21 16.85 13.02
N GLN A 40 -4.47 18.13 12.76
CA GLN A 40 -5.82 18.71 12.74
C GLN A 40 -6.73 18.14 11.65
N ASP A 41 -6.16 17.55 10.61
CA ASP A 41 -6.91 17.02 9.47
C ASP A 41 -7.51 15.65 9.78
N PHE A 42 -7.08 14.95 10.84
CA PHE A 42 -7.49 13.58 11.11
C PHE A 42 -8.44 13.43 12.30
N SER A 43 -9.40 12.52 12.15
CA SER A 43 -10.20 11.99 13.24
C SER A 43 -10.08 10.48 13.22
N VAL A 44 -9.60 9.89 14.33
CA VAL A 44 -9.37 8.45 14.43
C VAL A 44 -10.27 7.87 15.52
N LEU A 45 -11.02 6.84 15.16
CA LEU A 45 -11.80 6.03 16.07
C LEU A 45 -11.30 4.59 16.01
N ASP A 46 -11.07 4.00 17.17
CA ASP A 46 -10.85 2.56 17.34
C ASP A 46 -12.15 1.98 17.90
N ASP A 47 -12.89 1.24 17.06
CA ASP A 47 -14.32 0.96 17.23
C ASP A 47 -15.15 2.24 17.39
N LYS A 48 -15.40 2.64 18.64
CA LYS A 48 -16.16 3.84 19.02
C LYS A 48 -15.34 4.77 19.91
N THR A 49 -14.11 4.39 20.24
CA THR A 49 -13.24 5.11 21.16
C THR A 49 -12.37 6.08 20.38
N PRO A 50 -12.46 7.39 20.63
CA PRO A 50 -11.58 8.37 20.00
C PRO A 50 -10.11 8.11 20.37
N ARG A 51 -9.25 8.06 19.35
CA ARG A 51 -7.80 8.00 19.52
C ARG A 51 -7.22 9.37 19.15
N LYS A 52 -6.49 9.99 20.07
CA LYS A 52 -5.85 11.28 19.81
C LYS A 52 -4.68 11.06 18.85
N VAL A 53 -4.65 11.83 17.76
CA VAL A 53 -3.50 11.89 16.86
C VAL A 53 -2.51 12.89 17.46
N GLU A 54 -1.29 12.44 17.71
CA GLU A 54 -0.23 13.25 18.33
C GLU A 54 0.76 13.78 17.29
N ALA A 55 1.02 13.02 16.23
CA ALA A 55 1.86 13.43 15.12
C ALA A 55 1.35 12.86 13.79
N VAL A 56 1.66 13.58 12.72
CA VAL A 56 1.43 13.18 11.32
C VAL A 56 2.70 13.48 10.56
N GLU A 57 3.34 12.44 10.03
CA GLU A 57 4.62 12.55 9.34
C GLU A 57 4.52 11.94 7.94
N PRO A 58 4.96 12.62 6.87
CA PRO A 58 5.11 11.98 5.57
C PRO A 58 6.06 10.78 5.69
N VAL A 59 5.68 9.66 5.08
CA VAL A 59 6.57 8.51 5.00
C VAL A 59 7.79 8.88 4.16
N SER A 60 8.96 8.64 4.72
CA SER A 60 10.24 8.89 4.06
C SER A 60 11.07 7.60 4.02
N GLY A 61 12.06 7.57 3.12
CA GLY A 61 12.93 6.41 2.92
C GLY A 61 12.57 5.58 1.69
N LEU A 62 13.28 4.46 1.54
CA LEU A 62 13.12 3.55 0.42
C LEU A 62 11.96 2.58 0.67
N SER A 63 11.41 2.05 -0.42
CA SER A 63 10.45 0.94 -0.39
C SER A 63 10.94 -0.18 -1.28
N ASP A 64 10.65 -1.41 -0.86
CA ASP A 64 10.80 -2.60 -1.67
C ASP A 64 9.44 -2.97 -2.26
N TYR A 65 9.40 -3.15 -3.57
CA TYR A 65 8.17 -3.41 -4.31
C TYR A 65 8.11 -4.86 -4.77
N MET A 66 6.96 -5.50 -4.62
CA MET A 66 6.66 -6.75 -5.32
C MET A 66 5.53 -6.49 -6.31
N LEU A 67 5.85 -6.55 -7.60
CA LEU A 67 4.89 -6.37 -8.67
C LEU A 67 4.28 -7.73 -9.04
N LEU A 68 3.02 -7.93 -8.69
CA LEU A 68 2.24 -9.11 -9.07
C LEU A 68 1.49 -8.80 -10.36
N VAL A 69 1.81 -9.52 -11.42
CA VAL A 69 1.21 -9.31 -12.75
C VAL A 69 0.30 -10.48 -13.08
N ASP A 70 -0.96 -10.18 -13.34
CA ASP A 70 -1.95 -11.12 -13.84
C ASP A 70 -1.49 -11.69 -15.18
N SER A 71 -1.18 -12.99 -15.17
CA SER A 71 -0.80 -13.79 -16.33
C SER A 71 -1.90 -14.78 -16.72
N SER A 72 -3.16 -14.50 -16.35
CA SER A 72 -4.30 -15.28 -16.84
C SER A 72 -4.54 -15.11 -18.34
N LEU A 73 -5.52 -15.83 -18.90
CA LEU A 73 -5.90 -15.73 -20.33
C LEU A 73 -6.18 -14.31 -20.82
N VAL A 74 -6.62 -13.40 -19.94
CA VAL A 74 -6.88 -11.99 -20.26
C VAL A 74 -5.78 -11.05 -19.75
N GLY A 75 -4.76 -11.59 -19.09
CA GLY A 75 -3.70 -10.86 -18.40
C GLY A 75 -2.84 -9.96 -19.29
N GLU A 76 -2.77 -10.23 -20.60
CA GLU A 76 -1.99 -9.40 -21.53
C GLU A 76 -2.43 -7.92 -21.49
N ALA A 77 -3.71 -7.66 -21.18
CA ALA A 77 -4.28 -6.32 -21.05
C ALA A 77 -3.57 -5.43 -20.01
N VAL A 78 -2.89 -6.01 -19.00
CA VAL A 78 -2.20 -5.24 -17.97
C VAL A 78 -0.71 -5.02 -18.26
N ARG A 79 -0.13 -5.75 -19.22
CA ARG A 79 1.31 -5.72 -19.51
C ARG A 79 1.86 -4.31 -19.79
N PRO A 80 1.17 -3.41 -20.55
CA PRO A 80 1.67 -2.05 -20.76
C PRO A 80 1.79 -1.24 -19.45
N VAL A 81 0.87 -1.47 -18.51
CA VAL A 81 0.92 -0.81 -17.19
C VAL A 81 2.04 -1.36 -16.33
N ALA A 82 2.29 -2.68 -16.37
CA ALA A 82 3.44 -3.29 -15.70
C ALA A 82 4.77 -2.65 -16.15
N MET A 83 4.93 -2.46 -17.47
CA MET A 83 6.11 -1.81 -18.02
C MET A 83 6.27 -0.36 -17.50
N GLY A 84 5.16 0.40 -17.46
CA GLY A 84 5.16 1.74 -16.89
C GLY A 84 5.57 1.75 -15.41
N LEU A 85 5.05 0.81 -14.60
CA LEU A 85 5.38 0.70 -13.18
C LEU A 85 6.85 0.35 -12.94
N ILE A 86 7.44 -0.52 -13.77
CA ILE A 86 8.88 -0.81 -13.72
C ILE A 86 9.71 0.47 -13.99
N GLY A 87 9.27 1.29 -14.96
CA GLY A 87 9.94 2.54 -15.31
C GLY A 87 9.96 3.61 -14.20
N GLU A 88 9.06 3.51 -13.23
CA GLU A 88 8.96 4.45 -12.09
C GLU A 88 9.92 4.11 -10.94
N LEU A 89 10.62 2.97 -10.99
CA LEU A 89 11.54 2.53 -9.95
C LEU A 89 12.73 3.50 -9.85
N ARG A 90 12.89 4.16 -8.69
CA ARG A 90 13.99 5.11 -8.47
C ARG A 90 15.29 4.39 -8.09
N ASN A 91 16.39 5.13 -8.12
CA ASN A 91 17.68 4.64 -7.65
C ASN A 91 17.56 4.12 -6.20
N LYS A 92 18.16 2.95 -5.94
CA LYS A 92 18.14 2.20 -4.66
C LYS A 92 16.81 1.58 -4.26
N GLU A 93 15.71 1.88 -4.95
CA GLU A 93 14.48 1.08 -4.81
C GLU A 93 14.69 -0.26 -5.52
N GLN A 94 14.12 -1.32 -4.97
CA GLN A 94 14.17 -2.64 -5.56
C GLN A 94 12.76 -3.13 -5.86
N MET A 95 12.63 -3.90 -6.94
CA MET A 95 11.39 -4.56 -7.30
C MET A 95 11.64 -6.05 -7.57
N ALA A 96 10.78 -6.90 -7.04
CA ALA A 96 10.61 -8.28 -7.48
C ALA A 96 9.41 -8.36 -8.43
N LEU A 97 9.47 -9.26 -9.40
CA LEU A 97 8.39 -9.51 -10.35
C LEU A 97 7.82 -10.91 -10.15
N VAL A 98 6.54 -10.98 -9.87
CA VAL A 98 5.77 -12.21 -9.72
C VAL A 98 4.70 -12.25 -10.81
N SER A 99 4.65 -13.31 -11.58
CA SER A 99 3.52 -13.58 -12.47
C SER A 99 2.50 -14.44 -11.74
N TYR A 100 1.21 -14.23 -11.96
CA TYR A 100 0.20 -15.08 -11.34
C TYR A 100 -0.97 -15.44 -12.25
N HIS A 101 -1.38 -16.71 -12.14
CA HIS A 101 -2.68 -17.21 -12.60
C HIS A 101 -3.28 -18.05 -11.47
N THR A 102 -3.33 -19.37 -11.62
CA THR A 102 -3.64 -20.36 -10.57
C THR A 102 -2.53 -20.57 -9.53
N SER A 103 -1.32 -20.08 -9.79
CA SER A 103 -0.17 -20.05 -8.88
C SER A 103 0.54 -18.70 -8.99
N ALA A 104 1.39 -18.38 -8.03
CA ALA A 104 2.31 -17.24 -8.08
C ALA A 104 3.73 -17.74 -8.33
N ASP A 105 4.34 -17.26 -9.41
CA ASP A 105 5.68 -17.65 -9.83
C ASP A 105 6.62 -16.44 -9.76
N LEU A 106 7.70 -16.55 -8.99
CA LEU A 106 8.75 -15.53 -8.95
C LEU A 106 9.54 -15.56 -10.26
N VAL A 107 9.37 -14.53 -11.08
CA VAL A 107 10.02 -14.40 -12.39
C VAL A 107 11.36 -13.70 -12.27
N GLN A 108 11.46 -12.75 -11.34
CA GLN A 108 12.67 -11.99 -11.04
C GLN A 108 12.67 -11.62 -9.55
N ASP A 109 13.73 -12.01 -8.85
CA ASP A 109 13.98 -11.59 -7.47
C ASP A 109 14.32 -10.09 -7.39
N PHE A 110 14.29 -9.51 -6.19
CA PHE A 110 14.50 -8.09 -5.94
C PHE A 110 15.76 -7.55 -6.65
N THR A 111 15.53 -6.58 -7.52
CA THR A 111 16.59 -5.89 -8.25
C THR A 111 16.22 -4.43 -8.45
N SER A 112 17.22 -3.55 -8.53
CA SER A 112 17.05 -2.16 -8.95
C SER A 112 17.15 -1.98 -10.47
N SER A 113 17.43 -3.07 -11.21
CA SER A 113 17.58 -3.02 -12.67
C SER A 113 16.23 -3.07 -13.37
N GLN A 114 15.75 -1.91 -13.83
CA GLN A 114 14.56 -1.82 -14.69
C GLN A 114 14.68 -2.69 -15.96
N GLU A 115 15.89 -2.82 -16.49
CA GLU A 115 16.20 -3.64 -17.67
C GLU A 115 15.95 -5.14 -17.41
N LEU A 116 16.45 -5.67 -16.28
CA LEU A 116 16.21 -7.07 -15.90
C LEU A 116 14.71 -7.34 -15.68
N LEU A 117 14.01 -6.42 -15.01
CA LEU A 117 12.57 -6.50 -14.78
C LEU A 117 11.78 -6.48 -16.10
N SER A 118 12.16 -5.61 -17.03
CA SER A 118 11.50 -5.47 -18.34
C SER A 118 11.68 -6.73 -19.20
N ARG A 119 12.89 -7.31 -19.19
CA ARG A 119 13.17 -8.60 -19.85
C ARG A 119 12.43 -9.75 -19.19
N ALA A 120 12.33 -9.77 -17.86
CA ALA A 120 11.57 -10.77 -17.12
C ALA A 120 10.07 -10.70 -17.48
N LEU A 121 9.49 -9.50 -17.48
CA LEU A 121 8.10 -9.24 -17.88
C LEU A 121 7.82 -9.71 -19.32
N ALA A 122 8.77 -9.55 -20.24
CA ALA A 122 8.61 -9.98 -21.63
C ALA A 122 8.55 -11.51 -21.81
N ARG A 123 9.00 -12.30 -20.82
CA ARG A 123 9.00 -13.78 -20.87
C ARG A 123 7.78 -14.41 -20.19
N ILE A 124 6.91 -13.63 -19.57
CA ILE A 124 5.70 -14.13 -18.92
C ILE A 124 4.80 -14.78 -19.97
N LYS A 125 4.36 -16.01 -19.69
CA LYS A 125 3.38 -16.74 -20.48
C LYS A 125 2.00 -16.54 -19.87
N TYR A 126 0.99 -16.43 -20.73
CA TYR A 126 -0.39 -16.18 -20.32
C TYR A 126 -1.22 -17.46 -20.42
N GLY A 127 -2.09 -17.70 -19.44
CA GLY A 127 -2.98 -18.86 -19.42
C GLY A 127 -3.69 -19.07 -18.09
N ASN A 128 -4.62 -20.02 -18.06
CA ASN A 128 -5.42 -20.39 -16.89
C ASN A 128 -6.30 -19.25 -16.33
N THR A 129 -7.01 -19.55 -15.24
CA THR A 129 -7.85 -18.60 -14.49
C THR A 129 -7.04 -17.89 -13.38
N PRO A 130 -7.29 -16.60 -13.11
CA PRO A 130 -6.58 -15.88 -12.05
C PRO A 130 -7.04 -16.30 -10.65
N ARG A 131 -6.11 -16.38 -9.70
CA ARG A 131 -6.34 -16.58 -8.26
C ARG A 131 -5.50 -15.56 -7.49
N ALA A 132 -5.96 -14.31 -7.48
CA ALA A 132 -5.22 -13.18 -6.93
C ALA A 132 -5.04 -13.30 -5.41
N LEU A 133 -6.00 -13.87 -4.68
CA LEU A 133 -5.85 -14.06 -3.24
C LEU A 133 -4.77 -15.11 -2.92
N ASP A 134 -4.77 -16.25 -3.61
CA ASP A 134 -3.71 -17.27 -3.47
C ASP A 134 -2.34 -16.65 -3.80
N ALA A 135 -2.26 -15.84 -4.86
CA ALA A 135 -1.02 -15.19 -5.27
C ALA A 135 -0.52 -14.15 -4.27
N LEU A 136 -1.41 -13.29 -3.75
CA LEU A 136 -1.08 -12.32 -2.72
C LEU A 136 -0.58 -13.01 -1.46
N TYR A 137 -1.26 -14.08 -1.03
CA TYR A 137 -0.85 -14.82 0.15
C TYR A 137 0.56 -15.39 -0.02
N ALA A 138 0.83 -16.08 -1.14
CA ALA A 138 2.15 -16.64 -1.43
C ALA A 138 3.25 -15.58 -1.54
N ALA A 139 2.95 -14.44 -2.17
CA ALA A 139 3.89 -13.33 -2.32
C ALA A 139 4.25 -12.67 -0.97
N ILE A 140 3.25 -12.48 -0.10
CA ILE A 140 3.43 -11.85 1.21
C ILE A 140 4.07 -12.83 2.19
N ASP A 141 3.79 -14.12 2.07
CA ASP A 141 4.35 -15.17 2.92
C ASP A 141 5.83 -15.43 2.57
N GLY A 142 6.69 -14.62 3.16
CA GLY A 142 8.13 -14.79 3.07
C GLY A 142 8.80 -14.06 1.91
N GLY A 143 8.04 -13.51 0.96
CA GLY A 143 8.61 -12.77 -0.17
C GLY A 143 9.42 -11.54 0.22
N PHE A 144 9.18 -10.96 1.40
CA PHE A 144 9.92 -9.80 1.92
C PHE A 144 10.89 -10.13 3.07
N ARG A 145 11.30 -11.40 3.27
CA ARG A 145 12.13 -11.81 4.43
C ARG A 145 13.43 -11.02 4.58
N SER A 146 14.05 -10.62 3.47
CA SER A 146 15.32 -9.88 3.46
C SER A 146 15.14 -8.35 3.42
N SER A 147 13.90 -7.86 3.40
CA SER A 147 13.59 -6.44 3.26
C SER A 147 13.64 -5.71 4.61
N ASN A 148 14.45 -4.66 4.66
CA ASN A 148 14.53 -3.70 5.78
C ASN A 148 13.80 -2.38 5.47
N PHE A 149 13.14 -2.30 4.32
CA PHE A 149 12.46 -1.10 3.83
C PHE A 149 10.94 -1.26 3.94
N ARG A 150 10.21 -0.19 3.61
CA ARG A 150 8.75 -0.28 3.52
C ARG A 150 8.38 -1.30 2.44
N ARG A 151 7.50 -2.25 2.78
CA ARG A 151 7.11 -3.35 1.90
C ARG A 151 5.82 -3.01 1.18
N VAL A 152 5.85 -3.04 -0.15
CA VAL A 152 4.71 -2.66 -0.98
C VAL A 152 4.46 -3.75 -2.01
N VAL A 153 3.22 -4.25 -2.04
CA VAL A 153 2.73 -5.08 -3.15
C VAL A 153 1.97 -4.19 -4.12
N LEU A 154 2.37 -4.22 -5.38
CA LEU A 154 1.62 -3.67 -6.50
C LEU A 154 0.90 -4.84 -7.17
N LEU A 155 -0.40 -5.02 -6.88
CA LEU A 155 -1.22 -6.03 -7.54
C LEU A 155 -1.77 -5.43 -8.84
N LEU A 156 -1.34 -5.98 -9.96
CA LEU A 156 -1.78 -5.56 -11.27
C LEU A 156 -2.65 -6.66 -11.90
N THR A 157 -3.93 -6.37 -12.07
CA THR A 157 -4.95 -7.37 -12.40
C THR A 157 -5.92 -6.92 -13.49
N THR A 158 -6.48 -7.85 -14.24
CA THR A 158 -7.62 -7.56 -15.13
C THR A 158 -8.91 -7.26 -14.34
N GLY A 159 -8.93 -7.66 -13.07
CA GLY A 159 -10.01 -7.41 -12.11
C GLY A 159 -10.88 -8.63 -11.83
N PHE A 160 -10.51 -9.81 -12.34
CA PHE A 160 -11.19 -11.07 -12.07
C PHE A 160 -10.52 -11.81 -10.92
N GLU A 161 -11.34 -12.46 -10.10
CA GLU A 161 -10.90 -13.38 -9.05
C GLU A 161 -11.57 -14.74 -9.26
N GLY A 162 -10.76 -15.78 -9.39
CA GLY A 162 -11.20 -17.17 -9.48
C GLY A 162 -11.33 -17.83 -8.10
N PRO A 163 -11.53 -19.15 -8.04
CA PRO A 163 -11.69 -19.87 -6.78
C PRO A 163 -10.34 -20.05 -6.07
N SER A 164 -9.93 -19.02 -5.33
CA SER A 164 -8.79 -19.09 -4.42
C SER A 164 -9.10 -19.95 -3.20
N ARG A 165 -8.06 -20.59 -2.65
CA ARG A 165 -8.14 -21.40 -1.43
C ARG A 165 -8.09 -20.55 -0.17
N VAL A 166 -7.41 -19.41 -0.25
CA VAL A 166 -7.34 -18.43 0.84
C VAL A 166 -8.40 -17.35 0.70
N THR A 167 -8.85 -16.84 1.84
CA THR A 167 -9.87 -15.79 1.92
C THR A 167 -9.25 -14.40 1.94
N GLU A 168 -10.05 -13.39 1.59
CA GLU A 168 -9.69 -11.97 1.73
C GLU A 168 -9.16 -11.65 3.14
N ARG A 169 -9.84 -12.14 4.18
CA ARG A 169 -9.48 -11.89 5.58
C ARG A 169 -8.11 -12.48 5.94
N GLU A 170 -7.77 -13.63 5.39
CA GLU A 170 -6.45 -14.25 5.61
C GLU A 170 -5.34 -13.43 4.97
N VAL A 171 -5.54 -12.96 3.74
CA VAL A 171 -4.58 -12.07 3.06
C VAL A 171 -4.39 -10.76 3.84
N ILE A 172 -5.48 -10.13 4.29
CA ILE A 172 -5.39 -8.87 5.07
C ILE A 172 -4.64 -9.09 6.39
N ARG A 173 -4.94 -10.17 7.12
CA ARG A 173 -4.23 -10.48 8.37
C ARG A 173 -2.75 -10.72 8.15
N LEU A 174 -2.40 -11.47 7.10
CA LEU A 174 -1.01 -11.74 6.75
C LEU A 174 -0.27 -10.44 6.36
N ALA A 175 -0.89 -9.61 5.52
CA ALA A 175 -0.36 -8.32 5.11
C ALA A 175 -0.10 -7.40 6.31
N ARG A 176 -1.06 -7.31 7.24
CA ARG A 176 -0.91 -6.53 8.48
C ARG A 176 0.25 -7.05 9.34
N ARG A 177 0.28 -8.35 9.61
CA ARG A 177 1.32 -8.99 10.42
C ARG A 177 2.72 -8.75 9.86
N ASN A 178 2.86 -8.69 8.53
CA ASN A 178 4.14 -8.51 7.86
C ASN A 178 4.42 -7.03 7.49
N GLY A 179 3.55 -6.09 7.85
CA GLY A 179 3.70 -4.66 7.53
C GLY A 179 3.72 -4.38 6.02
N VAL A 180 2.92 -5.09 5.23
CA VAL A 180 2.87 -4.98 3.77
C VAL A 180 1.66 -4.18 3.31
N SER A 181 1.89 -3.13 2.53
CA SER A 181 0.81 -2.38 1.89
C SER A 181 0.44 -2.93 0.51
N ILE A 182 -0.85 -3.14 0.26
CA ILE A 182 -1.35 -3.63 -1.03
C ILE A 182 -1.95 -2.48 -1.82
N TYR A 183 -1.34 -2.14 -2.96
CA TYR A 183 -1.91 -1.22 -3.94
C TYR A 183 -2.42 -2.04 -5.12
N ALA A 184 -3.72 -1.97 -5.37
CA ALA A 184 -4.35 -2.71 -6.45
C ALA A 184 -4.60 -1.81 -7.65
N VAL A 185 -4.21 -2.28 -8.83
CA VAL A 185 -4.39 -1.61 -10.11
C VAL A 185 -5.15 -2.57 -11.00
N PHE A 186 -6.37 -2.22 -11.37
CA PHE A 186 -7.26 -3.12 -12.10
C PHE A 186 -7.88 -2.47 -13.33
N VAL A 187 -8.12 -3.27 -14.38
CA VAL A 187 -8.67 -2.74 -15.63
C VAL A 187 -10.19 -2.60 -15.53
N THR A 188 -10.91 -3.70 -15.27
CA THR A 188 -12.38 -3.72 -15.50
C THR A 188 -13.16 -4.62 -14.56
N GLY A 189 -12.53 -5.71 -14.09
CA GLY A 189 -13.26 -6.90 -13.65
C GLY A 189 -14.13 -6.71 -12.40
N SER A 190 -14.95 -7.73 -12.16
CA SER A 190 -16.04 -7.70 -11.19
C SER A 190 -15.61 -7.70 -9.72
N ALA A 191 -14.34 -7.98 -9.41
CA ALA A 191 -13.83 -8.06 -8.04
C ALA A 191 -13.38 -6.71 -7.46
N ARG A 192 -13.91 -5.59 -7.95
CA ARG A 192 -13.57 -4.23 -7.46
C ARG A 192 -13.66 -4.10 -5.94
N SER A 193 -14.74 -4.58 -5.33
CA SER A 193 -14.96 -4.51 -3.88
C SER A 193 -13.88 -5.25 -3.08
N LEU A 194 -13.43 -6.40 -3.59
CA LEU A 194 -12.34 -7.19 -3.01
C LEU A 194 -11.04 -6.37 -2.97
N PHE A 195 -10.63 -5.81 -4.12
CA PHE A 195 -9.40 -5.04 -4.22
C PHE A 195 -9.43 -3.73 -3.44
N GLU A 196 -10.59 -3.04 -3.43
CA GLU A 196 -10.80 -1.87 -2.57
C GLU A 196 -10.67 -2.23 -1.09
N SER A 197 -11.20 -3.37 -0.67
CA SER A 197 -11.11 -3.82 0.72
C SER A 197 -9.69 -4.20 1.12
N LEU A 198 -8.97 -4.95 0.27
CA LEU A 198 -7.55 -5.27 0.45
C LEU A 198 -6.71 -4.01 0.63
N ALA A 199 -6.84 -3.04 -0.28
CA ALA A 199 -6.09 -1.78 -0.22
C ALA A 199 -6.45 -0.96 1.03
N ARG A 200 -7.75 -0.81 1.33
CA ARG A 200 -8.24 -0.04 2.47
C ARG A 200 -7.71 -0.56 3.80
N GLN A 201 -7.65 -1.88 3.95
CA GLN A 201 -7.30 -2.52 5.23
C GLN A 201 -5.79 -2.79 5.39
N THR A 202 -4.99 -2.47 4.38
CA THR A 202 -3.52 -2.65 4.36
C THR A 202 -2.77 -1.35 4.06
N GLY A 203 -3.40 -0.19 4.20
CA GLY A 203 -2.73 1.10 4.05
C GLY A 203 -2.31 1.45 2.62
N GLY A 204 -2.90 0.79 1.60
CA GLY A 204 -2.63 1.04 0.19
C GLY A 204 -3.73 1.85 -0.51
N ALA A 205 -3.79 1.80 -1.84
CA ALA A 205 -4.84 2.42 -2.64
C ALA A 205 -5.26 1.54 -3.81
N CYS A 206 -6.46 1.77 -4.32
CA CYS A 206 -7.04 1.00 -5.43
C CYS A 206 -7.26 1.92 -6.63
N PHE A 207 -6.83 1.49 -7.82
CA PHE A 207 -6.88 2.27 -9.06
C PHE A 207 -7.60 1.49 -10.16
N SER A 208 -8.74 2.02 -10.62
CA SER A 208 -9.41 1.54 -11.83
C SER A 208 -8.81 2.23 -13.05
N LEU A 209 -8.11 1.48 -13.90
CA LEU A 209 -7.49 2.03 -15.11
C LEU A 209 -8.53 2.65 -16.07
N ARG A 210 -9.80 2.19 -16.03
CA ARG A 210 -10.91 2.81 -16.76
C ARG A 210 -11.32 4.17 -16.20
N ASP A 211 -11.21 4.35 -14.88
CA ASP A 211 -11.63 5.58 -14.21
C ASP A 211 -10.50 6.64 -14.24
N LEU A 212 -9.25 6.20 -14.46
CA LEU A 212 -8.10 7.09 -14.59
C LEU A 212 -8.16 7.90 -15.89
N LYS A 213 -8.20 9.22 -15.75
CA LYS A 213 -8.15 10.17 -16.87
C LYS A 213 -6.72 10.47 -17.34
N THR A 214 -5.88 9.45 -17.43
CA THR A 214 -4.49 9.57 -17.89
C THR A 214 -4.10 8.38 -18.77
N PRO A 215 -3.40 8.60 -19.89
CA PRO A 215 -2.86 7.50 -20.70
C PRO A 215 -1.62 6.85 -20.05
N LYS A 216 -1.02 7.49 -19.04
CA LYS A 216 0.15 6.99 -18.30
C LYS A 216 -0.21 6.88 -16.81
N PRO A 217 -0.73 5.73 -16.35
CA PRO A 217 -1.20 5.57 -14.98
C PRO A 217 -0.06 5.39 -13.95
N ALA A 218 1.09 4.86 -14.38
CA ALA A 218 2.19 4.51 -13.48
C ALA A 218 2.73 5.68 -12.61
N PRO A 219 2.99 6.89 -13.16
CA PRO A 219 3.41 8.03 -12.34
C PRO A 219 2.44 8.36 -11.21
N LEU A 220 1.13 8.36 -11.49
CA LEU A 220 0.07 8.65 -10.51
C LEU A 220 0.03 7.59 -9.41
N ILE A 221 0.15 6.32 -9.78
CA ILE A 221 0.17 5.20 -8.83
C ILE A 221 1.37 5.35 -7.88
N PHE A 222 2.55 5.63 -8.42
CA PHE A 222 3.75 5.82 -7.60
C PHE A 222 3.72 7.11 -6.77
N GLU A 223 3.09 8.17 -7.26
CA GLU A 223 2.82 9.38 -6.45
C GLU A 223 2.04 8.98 -5.19
N ALA A 224 0.93 8.25 -5.36
CA ALA A 224 0.12 7.79 -4.24
C ALA A 224 0.85 6.82 -3.29
N VAL A 225 1.65 5.90 -3.84
CA VAL A 225 2.47 4.97 -3.05
C VAL A 225 3.48 5.72 -2.16
N ARG A 226 4.02 6.85 -2.65
CA ARG A 226 5.04 7.66 -1.97
C ARG A 226 4.46 8.76 -1.08
N SER A 227 3.16 9.03 -1.16
CA SER A 227 2.47 10.06 -0.36
C SER A 227 1.74 9.51 0.87
N ALA A 228 2.13 8.34 1.35
CA ALA A 228 1.62 7.81 2.62
C ALA A 228 2.11 8.65 3.81
N TYR A 229 1.35 8.61 4.89
CA TYR A 229 1.63 9.25 6.17
C TYR A 229 1.77 8.21 7.27
N THR A 230 2.61 8.48 8.26
CA THR A 230 2.60 7.78 9.55
C THR A 230 1.87 8.65 10.56
N LEU A 231 0.77 8.15 11.10
CA LEU A 231 0.06 8.73 12.21
C LEU A 231 0.59 8.12 13.50
N THR A 232 0.97 8.97 14.45
CA THR A 232 1.26 8.55 15.83
C THR A 232 0.02 8.79 16.67
N LEU A 233 -0.55 7.73 17.24
CA LEU A 233 -1.71 7.78 18.11
C LEU A 233 -1.29 7.69 19.57
N SER A 234 -2.02 8.42 20.43
CA SER A 234 -1.79 8.40 21.88
C SER A 234 -1.95 6.99 22.45
N GLY A 235 -0.98 6.59 23.28
CA GLY A 235 -0.99 5.34 24.04
C GLY A 235 -0.47 4.12 23.25
N ASN A 236 -0.10 3.08 24.00
CA ASN A 236 0.45 1.83 23.49
C ASN A 236 -0.60 0.71 23.54
N LEU A 237 -1.79 0.96 22.99
CA LEU A 237 -2.87 0.00 22.98
C LEU A 237 -2.99 -0.56 21.57
N ALA A 238 -2.92 -1.89 21.45
CA ALA A 238 -3.24 -2.61 20.23
C ALA A 238 -4.56 -2.09 19.66
N LEU A 239 -4.55 -1.76 18.37
CA LEU A 239 -5.75 -1.30 17.69
C LEU A 239 -6.69 -2.48 17.45
N GLY A 240 -7.98 -2.25 17.60
CA GLY A 240 -8.98 -3.23 17.20
C GLY A 240 -9.00 -3.44 15.68
N ASP A 241 -9.76 -4.44 15.26
CA ASP A 241 -9.95 -4.73 13.82
C ASP A 241 -10.67 -3.60 13.07
N ARG A 242 -11.38 -2.74 13.82
CA ARG A 242 -12.26 -1.67 13.30
C ARG A 242 -11.68 -0.28 13.55
N LEU A 243 -10.56 -0.02 12.92
CA LEU A 243 -10.00 1.32 12.85
C LEU A 243 -10.74 2.16 11.80
N LYS A 244 -11.33 3.28 12.22
CA LYS A 244 -11.93 4.27 11.32
C LYS A 244 -11.11 5.54 11.34
N ILE A 245 -10.66 5.98 10.16
CA ILE A 245 -9.94 7.23 9.96
C ILE A 245 -10.74 8.10 9.00
N ASP A 246 -11.12 9.28 9.47
CA ASP A 246 -11.83 10.29 8.70
C ASP A 246 -10.93 11.52 8.50
N LEU A 247 -11.10 12.21 7.37
CA LEU A 247 -10.40 13.45 7.05
C LEU A 247 -11.32 14.67 7.22
N ARG A 248 -10.89 15.67 7.97
CA ARG A 248 -11.59 16.94 8.23
C ARG A 248 -11.29 17.98 7.15
N ARG A 249 -11.31 17.57 5.88
CA ARG A 249 -11.20 18.48 4.72
C ARG A 249 -12.43 18.34 3.81
N PRO A 250 -12.83 19.41 3.11
CA PRO A 250 -13.90 19.32 2.11
C PRO A 250 -13.49 18.41 0.95
N GLY A 251 -14.25 17.35 0.70
CA GLY A 251 -14.01 16.46 -0.43
C GLY A 251 -14.52 15.04 -0.18
N LYS A 252 -14.25 14.16 -1.14
CA LYS A 252 -14.47 12.72 -1.00
C LYS A 252 -13.14 11.99 -1.14
N TYR A 253 -12.76 11.26 -0.10
CA TYR A 253 -11.45 10.63 -0.01
C TYR A 253 -11.60 9.11 0.17
N SER A 254 -10.69 8.37 -0.43
CA SER A 254 -10.42 6.99 -0.04
C SER A 254 -9.25 7.04 0.94
N ILE A 255 -9.51 6.57 2.16
CA ILE A 255 -8.54 6.53 3.25
C ILE A 255 -8.31 5.06 3.59
N SER A 256 -7.06 4.66 3.61
CA SER A 256 -6.64 3.32 4.02
C SER A 256 -5.72 3.39 5.22
N ALA A 257 -5.65 2.30 5.97
CA ALA A 257 -4.83 2.23 7.16
C ALA A 257 -4.17 0.85 7.30
N LEU A 258 -2.94 0.87 7.79
CA LEU A 258 -2.17 -0.29 8.21
C LEU A 258 -1.55 0.03 9.58
N PRO A 259 -2.03 -0.59 10.67
CA PRO A 259 -1.33 -0.57 11.95
C PRO A 259 0.11 -1.09 11.77
N LEU A 260 1.05 -0.37 12.36
CA LEU A 260 2.47 -0.71 12.40
C LEU A 260 2.77 -1.11 13.85
N ASP A 261 2.77 -2.40 14.13
CA ASP A 261 3.14 -2.97 15.43
C ASP A 261 4.66 -2.85 15.69
#